data_AF-A0A0F0GPR8-F1
#
_entry.id   AF-A0A0F0GPR8-F1
#
_cell.length_a   1.000
_cell.length_b   1.000
_cell.length_c   1.000
_cell.angle_alpha   90.00
_cell.angle_beta   90.00
_cell.angle_gamma   90.00
#
_symmetry.space_group_name_H-M   'P 1'
#
loop_
_entity.id
_entity.type
_entity.pdbx_description
1 polymer ?
#
loop_
_entity_poly.entity_id
_entity_poly.type
_entity_poly.pdbx_seq_one_letter_code
_entity_poly.pdbx_strand_id
1 'polypeptide(L)'
;MPDIPEFSLHLGRTAICEGPREQARYIDYVMDQSATRRNKPTSIGVHVTGERALGGGSFGLHSYFTGTKEEEQRAVRFLTDLHKASGLPVWVENANCYSASARGILDAWQAVTRICENTGSGLIVDLAHLYIDAVNCGVPVEVLLGAVPWSQVVELHLSGVRTGRDGTLHDGHSEAVHEGVWSLLDTVVSQRLITETEPITVIVEHADLTWTDRAEQYYADFARAASFQERHRQAALAGATDAQPHDYGVPYCRAYLRQLCKGWIPGLAEASEQRGLPYADLFDQWVDDVRARGKRIVLNLDEIPPAERPGAVSAPQDLLAYAKEKLR
;
A
#
# COMPACT_ATOMS: atom_id res chain seq x y z
N MET A 1 29.87 25.46 10.55
CA MET A 1 28.77 24.54 10.90
C MET A 1 28.88 23.36 9.97
N PRO A 2 28.71 22.11 10.43
CA PRO A 2 28.72 20.97 9.53
C PRO A 2 27.62 21.13 8.47
N ASP A 3 27.88 20.66 7.26
CA ASP A 3 26.87 20.60 6.20
C ASP A 3 25.73 19.69 6.68
N ILE A 4 24.49 20.21 6.59
CA ILE A 4 23.30 19.40 6.88
C ILE A 4 23.13 18.47 5.68
N PRO A 5 23.00 17.15 5.89
CA PRO A 5 22.82 16.20 4.80
C PRO A 5 21.55 16.50 4.00
N GLU A 6 21.51 15.96 2.78
CA GLU A 6 20.28 15.96 1.96
C GLU A 6 19.14 15.30 2.73
N PHE A 7 17.93 15.83 2.58
CA PHE A 7 16.75 15.35 3.28
C PHE A 7 15.48 15.51 2.44
N SER A 8 14.55 14.58 2.61
CA SER A 8 13.16 14.70 2.16
C SER A 8 12.35 15.48 3.19
N LEU A 9 11.49 16.41 2.75
CA LEU A 9 10.55 17.09 3.64
C LEU A 9 9.26 16.29 3.72
N HIS A 10 8.98 15.71 4.88
CA HIS A 10 7.76 14.94 5.09
C HIS A 10 6.66 15.74 5.78
N LEU A 11 5.47 15.80 5.16
CA LEU A 11 4.33 16.59 5.63
C LEU A 11 3.18 15.68 6.07
N GLY A 12 3.04 15.48 7.39
CA GLY A 12 2.06 14.53 7.94
C GLY A 12 0.58 14.91 7.72
N ARG A 13 0.19 16.18 7.93
CA ARG A 13 -1.21 16.62 7.73
C ARG A 13 -1.30 17.86 6.85
N THR A 14 -1.91 17.69 5.67
CA THR A 14 -1.93 18.71 4.61
C THR A 14 -3.35 19.02 4.12
N ALA A 15 -3.46 19.95 3.17
CA ALA A 15 -4.71 20.29 2.51
C ALA A 15 -5.08 19.35 1.34
N ILE A 16 -4.45 18.17 1.23
CA ILE A 16 -4.52 17.30 0.04
C ILE A 16 -5.95 17.00 -0.45
N CYS A 17 -6.91 16.81 0.45
CA CYS A 17 -8.32 16.57 0.10
C CYS A 17 -9.26 17.76 0.36
N GLU A 18 -8.74 18.97 0.57
CA GLU A 18 -9.53 20.20 0.79
C GLU A 18 -9.92 20.91 -0.52
N GLY A 19 -10.65 22.02 -0.39
CA GLY A 19 -11.01 22.89 -1.51
C GLY A 19 -9.81 23.60 -2.14
N PRO A 20 -9.94 24.10 -3.39
CA PRO A 20 -8.84 24.77 -4.10
C PRO A 20 -8.25 25.97 -3.35
N ARG A 21 -9.09 26.74 -2.64
CA ARG A 21 -8.65 27.91 -1.89
C ARG A 21 -7.77 27.51 -0.71
N GLU A 22 -8.19 26.50 0.04
CA GLU A 22 -7.48 26.01 1.22
C GLU A 22 -6.16 25.35 0.83
N GLN A 23 -6.15 24.62 -0.29
CA GLN A 23 -4.94 24.07 -0.90
C GLN A 23 -3.94 25.13 -1.29
N ALA A 24 -4.36 26.17 -2.03
CA ALA A 24 -3.48 27.26 -2.43
C ALA A 24 -2.85 27.96 -1.21
N ARG A 25 -3.67 28.27 -0.19
CA ARG A 25 -3.17 28.88 1.07
C ARG A 25 -2.18 27.99 1.81
N TYR A 26 -2.37 26.67 1.78
CA TYR A 26 -1.44 25.74 2.40
C TYR A 26 -0.13 25.65 1.63
N ILE A 27 -0.19 25.60 0.29
CA ILE A 27 1.00 25.58 -0.57
C ILE A 27 1.81 26.87 -0.37
N ASP A 28 1.17 28.04 -0.40
CA ASP A 28 1.82 29.32 -0.12
C ASP A 28 2.53 29.30 1.24
N TYR A 29 1.86 28.80 2.28
CA TYR A 29 2.45 28.64 3.61
C TYR A 29 3.68 27.72 3.59
N VAL A 30 3.61 26.55 2.94
CA VAL A 30 4.77 25.63 2.86
C VAL A 30 5.93 26.28 2.10
N MET A 31 5.64 27.03 1.02
CA MET A 31 6.66 27.73 0.25
C MET A 31 7.31 28.86 1.06
N ASP A 32 6.53 29.64 1.81
CA ASP A 32 7.03 30.69 2.70
C ASP A 32 7.93 30.09 3.79
N GLN A 33 7.50 29.00 4.43
CA GLN A 33 8.32 28.31 5.44
C GLN A 33 9.62 27.78 4.81
N SER A 34 9.56 27.17 3.63
CA SER A 34 10.73 26.67 2.91
C SER A 34 11.68 27.80 2.48
N ALA A 35 11.15 28.96 2.09
CA ALA A 35 11.94 30.13 1.68
C ALA A 35 12.85 30.65 2.80
N THR A 36 12.42 30.53 4.07
CA THR A 36 13.21 30.95 5.23
C THR A 36 14.33 29.98 5.61
N ARG A 37 14.32 28.74 5.09
CA ARG A 37 15.32 27.72 5.43
C ARG A 37 16.58 27.88 4.59
N ARG A 38 17.73 27.71 5.24
CA ARG A 38 19.05 27.71 4.58
C ARG A 38 19.24 26.52 3.64
N ASN A 39 18.66 25.38 3.99
CA ASN A 39 18.81 24.14 3.25
C ASN A 39 17.47 23.79 2.60
N LYS A 40 17.55 23.32 1.36
CA LYS A 40 16.39 22.94 0.56
C LYS A 40 16.24 21.42 0.58
N PRO A 41 15.01 20.89 0.75
CA PRO A 41 14.78 19.46 0.65
C PRO A 41 14.97 18.99 -0.80
N THR A 42 15.27 17.71 -0.98
CA THR A 42 15.39 17.06 -2.29
C THR A 42 14.04 16.57 -2.83
N SER A 43 13.07 16.36 -1.95
CA SER A 43 11.69 15.95 -2.27
C SER A 43 10.72 16.38 -1.17
N ILE A 44 9.42 16.26 -1.45
CA ILE A 44 8.35 16.50 -0.48
C ILE A 44 7.44 15.27 -0.40
N GLY A 45 7.38 14.61 0.75
CA GLY A 45 6.42 13.53 1.04
C GLY A 45 5.14 14.07 1.67
N VAL A 46 3.99 13.52 1.30
CA VAL A 46 2.67 13.94 1.79
C VAL A 46 1.79 12.73 2.08
N HIS A 47 1.22 12.64 3.29
CA HIS A 47 0.24 11.60 3.58
C HIS A 47 -1.06 11.81 2.79
N VAL A 48 -1.56 10.75 2.15
CA VAL A 48 -2.93 10.71 1.59
C VAL A 48 -3.92 10.62 2.75
N THR A 49 -4.59 11.73 3.04
CA THR A 49 -5.50 11.86 4.17
C THR A 49 -6.73 12.68 3.78
N GLY A 50 -7.88 12.44 4.41
CA GLY A 50 -9.12 13.18 4.09
C GLY A 50 -9.09 14.66 4.52
N GLU A 51 -10.21 15.36 4.42
CA GLU A 51 -10.29 16.79 4.76
C GLU A 51 -9.92 17.06 6.25
N ARG A 52 -9.09 18.08 6.54
CA ARG A 52 -8.65 18.35 7.92
C ARG A 52 -9.79 18.82 8.82
N ALA A 53 -10.78 19.50 8.26
CA ALA A 53 -11.95 19.97 8.98
C ALA A 53 -12.99 18.87 9.28
N LEU A 54 -12.91 17.72 8.58
CA LEU A 54 -13.88 16.62 8.69
C LEU A 54 -13.31 15.37 9.37
N GLY A 55 -11.99 15.14 9.28
CA GLY A 55 -11.32 13.97 9.84
C GLY A 55 -11.39 13.92 11.37
N GLY A 56 -12.36 13.18 11.92
CA GLY A 56 -12.61 13.08 13.37
C GLY A 56 -13.53 14.16 13.93
N GLY A 57 -14.31 14.84 13.08
CA GLY A 57 -15.12 16.01 13.46
C GLY A 57 -14.26 17.25 13.72
N SER A 58 -14.78 18.20 14.50
CA SER A 58 -14.09 19.46 14.85
C SER A 58 -12.73 19.30 15.56
N PHE A 59 -12.34 18.07 15.90
CA PHE A 59 -11.08 17.76 16.55
C PHE A 59 -9.93 17.50 15.56
N GLY A 60 -10.21 17.24 14.28
CA GLY A 60 -9.18 17.10 13.24
C GLY A 60 -8.20 15.93 13.44
N LEU A 61 -8.53 14.98 14.32
CA LEU A 61 -7.62 13.94 14.81
C LEU A 61 -7.42 12.75 13.85
N HIS A 62 -8.31 12.54 12.88
CA HIS A 62 -8.26 11.33 12.05
C HIS A 62 -7.81 11.67 10.62
N SER A 63 -6.90 10.85 10.11
CA SER A 63 -6.35 10.83 8.74
C SER A 63 -7.31 10.21 7.70
N TYR A 64 -8.55 9.90 8.09
CA TYR A 64 -9.49 9.08 7.33
C TYR A 64 -9.64 9.55 5.87
N PHE A 65 -9.31 8.68 4.93
CA PHE A 65 -9.40 8.88 3.48
C PHE A 65 -10.19 7.70 2.88
N THR A 66 -11.17 8.00 2.02
CA THR A 66 -12.07 6.96 1.48
C THR A 66 -11.82 6.56 0.04
N GLY A 67 -10.93 7.26 -0.67
CA GLY A 67 -10.64 6.97 -2.06
C GLY A 67 -11.79 7.29 -3.02
N THR A 68 -12.70 8.19 -2.64
CA THR A 68 -13.74 8.68 -3.54
C THR A 68 -13.14 9.42 -4.74
N LYS A 69 -13.88 9.49 -5.87
CA LYS A 69 -13.42 10.21 -7.06
C LYS A 69 -13.15 11.69 -6.76
N GLU A 70 -13.94 12.28 -5.89
CA GLU A 70 -13.78 13.67 -5.46
C GLU A 70 -12.50 13.86 -4.65
N GLU A 71 -12.21 12.97 -3.68
CA GLU A 71 -10.96 13.01 -2.91
C GLU A 71 -9.73 12.81 -3.81
N GLU A 72 -9.80 11.85 -4.73
CA GLU A 72 -8.76 11.57 -5.73
C GLU A 72 -8.47 12.81 -6.58
N GLN A 73 -9.49 13.45 -7.15
CA GLN A 73 -9.33 14.67 -7.96
C GLN A 73 -8.72 15.83 -7.16
N ARG A 74 -9.08 15.95 -5.87
CA ARG A 74 -8.49 16.97 -4.99
C ARG A 74 -7.04 16.68 -4.67
N ALA A 75 -6.69 15.42 -4.43
CA ALA A 75 -5.32 14.98 -4.19
C ALA A 75 -4.43 15.20 -5.42
N VAL A 76 -4.89 14.79 -6.61
CA VAL A 76 -4.18 15.01 -7.88
C VAL A 76 -3.89 16.50 -8.08
N ARG A 77 -4.89 17.37 -7.87
CA ARG A 77 -4.70 18.82 -7.98
C ARG A 77 -3.65 19.34 -6.99
N PHE A 78 -3.79 18.97 -5.71
CA PHE A 78 -2.87 19.42 -4.66
C PHE A 78 -1.42 19.04 -4.95
N LEU A 79 -1.18 17.78 -5.32
CA LEU A 79 0.17 17.28 -5.62
C LEU A 79 0.75 17.95 -6.85
N THR A 80 -0.06 18.16 -7.89
CA THR A 80 0.36 18.87 -9.12
C THR A 80 0.74 20.32 -8.82
N ASP A 81 -0.10 21.03 -8.06
CA ASP A 81 0.14 22.43 -7.70
C ASP A 81 1.35 22.58 -6.75
N LEU A 82 1.50 21.66 -5.80
CA LEU A 82 2.65 21.62 -4.89
C LEU A 82 3.95 21.33 -5.65
N HIS A 83 3.94 20.38 -6.59
CA HIS A 83 5.08 20.09 -7.45
C HIS A 83 5.47 21.32 -8.27
N LYS A 84 4.48 21.98 -8.90
CA LYS A 84 4.69 23.19 -9.69
C LYS A 84 5.24 24.36 -8.86
N ALA A 85 4.73 24.56 -7.65
CA ALA A 85 5.15 25.66 -6.78
C ALA A 85 6.56 25.43 -6.19
N SER A 86 6.86 24.18 -5.80
CA SER A 86 8.14 23.84 -5.17
C SER A 86 9.27 23.59 -6.16
N GLY A 87 8.95 23.12 -7.38
CA GLY A 87 9.94 22.62 -8.34
C GLY A 87 10.61 21.31 -7.89
N LEU A 88 10.07 20.62 -6.88
CA LEU A 88 10.63 19.41 -6.30
C LEU A 88 9.78 18.19 -6.64
N PRO A 89 10.36 16.97 -6.67
CA PRO A 89 9.59 15.74 -6.62
C PRO A 89 8.63 15.76 -5.43
N VAL A 90 7.36 15.46 -5.69
CA VAL A 90 6.34 15.31 -4.66
C VAL A 90 5.89 13.86 -4.65
N TRP A 91 5.94 13.25 -3.48
CA TRP A 91 5.58 11.87 -3.25
C TRP A 91 4.34 11.79 -2.35
N VAL A 92 3.60 10.72 -2.53
CA VAL A 92 2.44 10.41 -1.71
C VAL A 92 2.79 9.28 -0.76
N GLU A 93 2.25 9.29 0.45
CA GLU A 93 2.37 8.19 1.41
C GLU A 93 1.00 7.63 1.78
N ASN A 94 0.90 6.31 1.96
CA ASN A 94 -0.25 5.73 2.64
C ASN A 94 -0.28 6.16 4.10
N ALA A 95 -1.31 6.91 4.51
CA ALA A 95 -1.54 7.15 5.93
C ALA A 95 -2.11 5.89 6.60
N ASN A 96 -1.92 5.77 7.91
CA ASN A 96 -2.74 4.87 8.72
C ASN A 96 -4.22 5.13 8.46
N CYS A 97 -4.86 4.20 7.76
CA CYS A 97 -6.29 4.26 7.60
C CYS A 97 -6.87 3.60 8.84
N TYR A 98 -7.31 4.40 9.81
CA TYR A 98 -8.35 3.96 10.76
C TYR A 98 -9.67 3.73 10.02
N SER A 99 -9.61 2.94 8.95
CA SER A 99 -10.66 2.61 8.04
C SER A 99 -11.67 1.77 8.80
N ALA A 100 -12.96 2.01 8.53
CA ALA A 100 -14.01 1.22 9.14
C ALA A 100 -14.07 -0.21 8.59
N SER A 101 -13.33 -0.55 7.52
CA SER A 101 -13.39 -1.89 6.91
C SER A 101 -12.21 -2.23 5.98
N ALA A 102 -12.02 -3.53 5.77
CA ALA A 102 -11.14 -4.11 4.75
C ALA A 102 -11.37 -3.52 3.35
N ARG A 103 -12.65 -3.32 2.97
CA ARG A 103 -13.00 -2.75 1.65
C ARG A 103 -12.49 -1.32 1.51
N GLY A 104 -12.66 -0.50 2.55
CA GLY A 104 -12.18 0.88 2.54
C GLY A 104 -10.66 0.98 2.40
N ILE A 105 -9.90 0.07 3.00
CA ILE A 105 -8.44 0.03 2.82
C ILE A 105 -8.08 -0.25 1.35
N LEU A 106 -8.74 -1.22 0.72
CA LEU A 106 -8.48 -1.57 -0.68
C LEU A 106 -8.89 -0.44 -1.63
N ASP A 107 -10.04 0.20 -1.39
CA ASP A 107 -10.49 1.35 -2.19
C ASP A 107 -9.50 2.53 -2.05
N ALA A 108 -8.92 2.74 -0.87
CA ALA A 108 -7.87 3.73 -0.64
C ALA A 108 -6.59 3.40 -1.44
N TRP A 109 -6.10 2.16 -1.42
CA TRP A 109 -4.93 1.73 -2.22
C TRP A 109 -5.16 1.88 -3.72
N GLN A 110 -6.36 1.56 -4.20
CA GLN A 110 -6.74 1.79 -5.60
C GLN A 110 -6.73 3.29 -5.95
N ALA A 111 -7.19 4.15 -5.05
CA ALA A 111 -7.12 5.59 -5.25
C ALA A 111 -5.68 6.09 -5.23
N VAL A 112 -4.83 5.64 -4.31
CA VAL A 112 -3.39 5.95 -4.29
C VAL A 112 -2.73 5.59 -5.62
N THR A 113 -3.00 4.40 -6.15
CA THR A 113 -2.49 3.96 -7.46
C THR A 113 -2.89 4.94 -8.56
N ARG A 114 -4.17 5.32 -8.65
CA ARG A 114 -4.65 6.28 -9.65
C ARG A 114 -4.10 7.69 -9.43
N ILE A 115 -3.90 8.11 -8.19
CA ILE A 115 -3.29 9.41 -7.86
C ILE A 115 -1.87 9.46 -8.42
N CYS A 116 -1.05 8.46 -8.13
CA CYS A 116 0.32 8.36 -8.63
C CYS A 116 0.37 8.26 -10.15
N GLU A 117 -0.49 7.47 -10.79
CA GLU A 117 -0.59 7.39 -12.26
C GLU A 117 -0.92 8.75 -12.92
N ASN A 118 -1.85 9.51 -12.32
CA ASN A 118 -2.29 10.80 -12.88
C ASN A 118 -1.30 11.94 -12.62
N THR A 119 -0.46 11.84 -11.59
CA THR A 119 0.46 12.91 -11.17
C THR A 119 1.90 12.63 -11.56
N GLY A 120 2.26 11.36 -11.79
CA GLY A 120 3.66 10.92 -11.85
C GLY A 120 4.38 10.96 -10.49
N SER A 121 3.65 11.17 -9.38
CA SER A 121 4.22 11.16 -8.04
C SER A 121 4.71 9.77 -7.66
N GLY A 122 5.91 9.71 -7.06
CA GLY A 122 6.38 8.52 -6.36
C GLY A 122 5.52 8.20 -5.13
N LEU A 123 5.61 6.97 -4.67
CA LEU A 123 4.92 6.44 -3.50
C LEU A 123 5.91 6.13 -2.38
N ILE A 124 5.67 6.69 -1.21
CA ILE A 124 6.26 6.27 0.06
C ILE A 124 5.34 5.20 0.63
N VAL A 125 5.86 4.02 0.94
CA VAL A 125 5.09 2.98 1.64
C VAL A 125 5.52 2.91 3.09
N ASP A 126 4.66 3.37 3.98
CA ASP A 126 4.82 3.10 5.40
C ASP A 126 4.30 1.70 5.73
N LEU A 127 5.25 0.83 6.11
CA LEU A 127 4.98 -0.57 6.44
C LEU A 127 4.34 -0.73 7.82
N ALA A 128 4.53 0.23 8.73
CA ALA A 128 3.83 0.25 10.01
C ALA A 128 2.35 0.60 9.82
N HIS A 129 2.03 1.60 8.99
CA HIS A 129 0.66 1.91 8.59
C HIS A 129 -0.01 0.70 7.93
N LEU A 130 0.67 0.04 6.99
CA LEU A 130 0.15 -1.17 6.34
C LEU A 130 -0.08 -2.32 7.35
N TYR A 131 0.85 -2.53 8.29
CA TYR A 131 0.71 -3.54 9.35
C TYR A 131 -0.46 -3.23 10.29
N ILE A 132 -0.59 -1.98 10.73
CA ILE A 132 -1.67 -1.51 11.61
C ILE A 132 -3.02 -1.73 10.94
N ASP A 133 -3.16 -1.33 9.67
CA ASP A 133 -4.39 -1.49 8.90
C ASP A 133 -4.77 -2.97 8.74
N ALA A 134 -3.79 -3.83 8.45
CA ALA A 134 -3.97 -5.27 8.35
C ALA A 134 -4.53 -5.86 9.65
N VAL A 135 -3.89 -5.56 10.79
CA VAL A 135 -4.30 -6.11 12.10
C VAL A 135 -5.65 -5.54 12.54
N ASN A 136 -5.82 -4.22 12.49
CA ASN A 136 -7.03 -3.56 12.98
C ASN A 136 -8.28 -3.94 12.17
N CYS A 137 -8.15 -4.16 10.86
CA CYS A 137 -9.27 -4.54 10.01
C CYS A 137 -9.39 -6.06 9.77
N GLY A 138 -8.51 -6.88 10.38
CA GLY A 138 -8.50 -8.33 10.18
C GLY A 138 -8.22 -8.74 8.73
N VAL A 139 -7.43 -7.93 8.01
CA VAL A 139 -7.04 -8.18 6.61
C VAL A 139 -5.66 -8.84 6.60
N PRO A 140 -5.50 -10.00 5.94
CA PRO A 140 -4.19 -10.60 5.79
C PRO A 140 -3.24 -9.65 5.04
N VAL A 141 -2.05 -9.50 5.58
CA VAL A 141 -1.11 -8.45 5.15
C VAL A 141 -0.64 -8.65 3.71
N GLU A 142 -0.68 -9.90 3.24
CA GLU A 142 -0.40 -10.31 1.86
C GLU A 142 -1.36 -9.68 0.86
N VAL A 143 -2.63 -9.46 1.27
CA VAL A 143 -3.61 -8.75 0.45
C VAL A 143 -3.21 -7.30 0.27
N LEU A 144 -2.80 -6.65 1.36
CA LEU A 144 -2.43 -5.25 1.33
C LEU A 144 -1.12 -5.06 0.55
N LEU A 145 -0.13 -5.93 0.75
CA LEU A 145 1.09 -5.95 -0.06
C LEU A 145 0.78 -6.14 -1.55
N GLY A 146 -0.22 -6.98 -1.90
CA GLY A 146 -0.66 -7.16 -3.28
C GLY A 146 -1.43 -5.96 -3.87
N ALA A 147 -1.92 -5.04 -3.04
CA ALA A 147 -2.62 -3.83 -3.47
C ALA A 147 -1.67 -2.63 -3.69
N VAL A 148 -0.44 -2.69 -3.18
CA VAL A 148 0.57 -1.64 -3.33
C VAL A 148 1.07 -1.59 -4.78
N PRO A 149 1.09 -0.41 -5.44
CA PRO A 149 1.66 -0.26 -6.77
C PRO A 149 3.19 -0.18 -6.70
N TRP A 150 3.86 -1.31 -6.46
CA TRP A 150 5.31 -1.37 -6.16
C TRP A 150 6.23 -0.72 -7.19
N SER A 151 5.82 -0.64 -8.47
CA SER A 151 6.57 0.05 -9.51
C SER A 151 6.63 1.58 -9.34
N GLN A 152 5.81 2.14 -8.44
CA GLN A 152 5.78 3.58 -8.13
C GLN A 152 6.48 3.88 -6.80
N VAL A 153 6.92 2.85 -6.06
CA VAL A 153 7.46 3.00 -4.72
C VAL A 153 8.89 3.53 -4.77
N VAL A 154 9.13 4.65 -4.10
CA VAL A 154 10.43 5.35 -4.06
C VAL A 154 11.07 5.33 -2.68
N GLU A 155 10.29 5.08 -1.63
CA GLU A 155 10.74 5.09 -0.24
C GLU A 155 9.90 4.13 0.60
N LEU A 156 10.52 3.50 1.61
CA LEU A 156 9.84 2.71 2.63
C LEU A 156 10.03 3.34 3.99
N HIS A 157 8.95 3.44 4.76
CA HIS A 157 8.99 3.92 6.15
C HIS A 157 8.75 2.77 7.12
N LEU A 158 9.47 2.82 8.24
CA LEU A 158 9.37 1.90 9.35
C LEU A 158 9.18 2.69 10.64
N SER A 159 8.13 2.40 11.38
CA SER A 159 7.93 2.95 12.72
C SER A 159 7.62 1.83 13.73
N GLY A 160 7.63 2.20 15.01
CA GLY A 160 7.09 1.36 16.06
C GLY A 160 5.56 1.34 16.04
N VAL A 161 4.97 0.41 16.80
CA VAL A 161 3.51 0.25 16.90
C VAL A 161 3.11 0.21 18.37
N ARG A 162 2.05 0.95 18.72
CA ARG A 162 1.50 1.03 20.06
C ARG A 162 0.15 0.33 20.13
N THR A 163 -0.08 -0.43 21.20
CA THR A 163 -1.38 -1.07 21.45
C THR A 163 -2.21 -0.23 22.40
N GLY A 164 -3.41 0.15 21.95
CA GLY A 164 -4.43 0.80 22.75
C GLY A 164 -5.01 -0.13 23.82
N ARG A 165 -5.75 0.44 24.79
CA ARG A 165 -6.35 -0.35 25.89
C ARG A 165 -7.40 -1.35 25.41
N ASP A 166 -7.99 -1.09 24.26
CA ASP A 166 -8.97 -1.91 23.57
C ASP A 166 -8.33 -2.94 22.61
N GLY A 167 -6.99 -2.97 22.51
CA GLY A 167 -6.25 -3.82 21.59
C GLY A 167 -6.04 -3.23 20.20
N THR A 168 -6.60 -2.04 19.92
CA THR A 168 -6.39 -1.34 18.63
C THR A 168 -4.93 -0.94 18.49
N LEU A 169 -4.32 -1.22 17.34
CA LEU A 169 -2.97 -0.78 17.05
C LEU A 169 -2.96 0.66 16.54
N HIS A 170 -1.97 1.42 16.98
CA HIS A 170 -1.74 2.81 16.63
C HIS A 170 -0.28 2.98 16.23
N ASP A 171 -0.05 3.97 15.38
CA ASP A 171 1.29 4.36 15.00
C ASP A 171 2.09 4.88 16.22
N GLY A 172 3.37 4.55 16.25
CA GLY A 172 4.17 4.46 17.46
C GLY A 172 5.60 4.95 17.28
N HIS A 173 5.79 6.19 16.84
CA HIS A 173 7.13 6.79 16.65
C HIS A 173 7.99 6.93 17.92
N SER A 174 7.44 6.66 19.10
CA SER A 174 8.17 6.59 20.38
C SER A 174 8.60 5.16 20.73
N GLU A 175 8.25 4.17 19.92
CA GLU A 175 8.55 2.76 20.14
C GLU A 175 9.55 2.28 19.09
N ALA A 176 10.38 1.30 19.46
CA ALA A 176 11.24 0.64 18.49
C ALA A 176 10.41 0.02 17.35
N VAL A 177 11.02 -0.08 16.18
CA VAL A 177 10.35 -0.62 14.99
C VAL A 177 9.79 -2.01 15.30
N HIS A 178 8.49 -2.19 15.06
CA HIS A 178 7.77 -3.39 15.47
C HIS A 178 8.22 -4.62 14.66
N GLU A 179 8.33 -5.80 15.29
CA GLU A 179 8.79 -7.02 14.59
C GLU A 179 7.88 -7.44 13.43
N GLY A 180 6.58 -7.14 13.52
CA GLY A 180 5.66 -7.32 12.40
C GLY A 180 6.04 -6.45 11.19
N VAL A 181 6.53 -5.24 11.42
CA VAL A 181 6.98 -4.30 10.38
C VAL A 181 8.30 -4.77 9.76
N TRP A 182 9.24 -5.24 10.59
CA TRP A 182 10.47 -5.88 10.10
C TRP A 182 10.17 -7.10 9.23
N SER A 183 9.21 -7.93 9.63
CA SER A 183 8.79 -9.11 8.87
C SER A 183 8.19 -8.72 7.51
N LEU A 184 7.48 -7.59 7.42
CA LEU A 184 7.00 -7.06 6.15
C LEU A 184 8.14 -6.59 5.26
N LEU A 185 9.13 -5.88 5.81
CA LEU A 185 10.30 -5.47 5.03
C LEU A 185 11.06 -6.69 4.49
N ASP A 186 11.28 -7.72 5.31
CA ASP A 186 11.85 -9.01 4.88
C ASP A 186 11.03 -9.63 3.75
N THR A 187 9.69 -9.55 3.82
CA THR A 187 8.80 -10.04 2.76
C THR A 187 8.97 -9.24 1.47
N VAL A 188 8.92 -7.91 1.54
CA VAL A 188 9.09 -7.01 0.37
C VAL A 188 10.39 -7.33 -0.37
N VAL A 189 11.49 -7.49 0.37
CA VAL A 189 12.81 -7.79 -0.18
C VAL A 189 12.89 -9.22 -0.73
N SER A 190 12.50 -10.22 0.06
CA SER A 190 12.60 -11.63 -0.33
C SER A 190 11.73 -11.96 -1.55
N GLN A 191 10.58 -11.30 -1.67
CA GLN A 191 9.67 -11.45 -2.80
C GLN A 191 10.02 -10.52 -3.98
N ARG A 192 11.00 -9.63 -3.81
CA ARG A 192 11.44 -8.66 -4.84
C ARG A 192 10.28 -7.83 -5.37
N LEU A 193 9.43 -7.36 -4.47
CA LEU A 193 8.30 -6.51 -4.85
C LEU A 193 8.81 -5.21 -5.46
N ILE A 194 9.98 -4.75 -5.02
CA ILE A 194 10.72 -3.65 -5.64
C ILE A 194 11.72 -4.26 -6.64
N THR A 195 11.48 -4.00 -7.92
CA THR A 195 12.23 -4.61 -9.03
C THR A 195 13.29 -3.69 -9.62
N GLU A 196 13.36 -2.45 -9.15
CA GLU A 196 14.32 -1.46 -9.63
C GLU A 196 15.76 -1.83 -9.27
N THR A 197 16.68 -1.51 -10.16
CA THR A 197 18.12 -1.76 -9.95
C THR A 197 18.75 -0.79 -8.95
N GLU A 198 18.08 0.33 -8.66
CA GLU A 198 18.53 1.29 -7.66
C GLU A 198 18.06 0.87 -6.25
N PRO A 199 18.90 1.02 -5.20
CA PRO A 199 18.49 0.69 -3.84
C PRO A 199 17.37 1.62 -3.38
N ILE A 200 16.28 1.04 -2.88
CA ILE A 200 15.23 1.83 -2.25
C ILE A 200 15.72 2.47 -0.93
N THR A 201 15.31 3.71 -0.70
CA THR A 201 15.51 4.39 0.59
C THR A 201 14.61 3.76 1.65
N VAL A 202 15.18 3.37 2.78
CA VAL A 202 14.45 2.89 3.96
C VAL A 202 14.66 3.89 5.08
N ILE A 203 13.57 4.47 5.60
CA ILE A 203 13.59 5.45 6.68
C ILE A 203 13.02 4.81 7.94
N VAL A 204 13.73 4.99 9.05
CA VAL A 204 13.25 4.65 10.40
C VAL A 204 12.69 5.91 11.04
N GLU A 205 11.41 5.90 11.37
CA GLU A 205 10.65 7.04 11.87
C GLU A 205 10.65 7.12 13.40
N HIS A 206 11.76 7.59 13.94
CA HIS A 206 11.91 7.90 15.37
C HIS A 206 11.72 9.41 15.61
N ALA A 207 10.47 9.87 15.56
CA ALA A 207 10.11 11.30 15.60
C ALA A 207 9.83 11.85 17.02
N ASP A 208 9.79 11.01 18.05
CA ASP A 208 9.48 11.42 19.42
C ASP A 208 10.74 11.83 20.22
N LEU A 209 10.65 12.90 21.01
CA LEU A 209 11.78 13.39 21.80
C LEU A 209 12.26 12.40 22.87
N THR A 210 11.43 11.48 23.33
CA THR A 210 11.78 10.45 24.33
C THR A 210 12.87 9.48 23.85
N TRP A 211 13.23 9.50 22.56
CA TRP A 211 14.39 8.77 22.05
C TRP A 211 15.72 9.26 22.60
N THR A 212 15.80 10.51 23.10
CA THR A 212 17.03 11.03 23.73
C THR A 212 17.47 10.20 24.93
N ASP A 213 16.53 9.53 25.59
CA ASP A 213 16.78 8.72 26.78
C ASP A 213 17.12 7.26 26.43
N ARG A 214 17.01 6.87 25.16
CA ARG A 214 17.10 5.49 24.66
C ARG A 214 18.00 5.38 23.42
N ALA A 215 19.14 6.07 23.45
CA ALA A 215 20.06 6.17 22.31
C ALA A 215 20.48 4.80 21.75
N GLU A 216 20.74 3.80 22.60
CA GLU A 216 21.12 2.46 22.13
C GLU A 216 20.02 1.80 21.29
N GLN A 217 18.76 1.87 21.74
CA GLN A 217 17.61 1.34 20.99
C GLN A 217 17.36 2.15 19.72
N TYR A 218 17.48 3.48 19.81
CA TYR A 218 17.37 4.36 18.65
C TYR A 218 18.31 3.88 17.54
N TYR A 219 19.62 3.78 17.83
CA TYR A 219 20.62 3.39 16.83
C TYR A 219 20.55 1.91 16.42
N ALA A 220 19.97 1.03 17.23
CA ALA A 220 19.79 -0.38 16.87
C ALA A 220 18.89 -0.55 15.65
N ASP A 221 17.78 0.19 15.58
CA ASP A 221 16.86 0.13 14.42
C ASP A 221 17.50 0.70 13.14
N PHE A 222 18.25 1.80 13.24
CA PHE A 222 19.02 2.33 12.10
C PHE A 222 20.09 1.33 11.63
N ALA A 223 20.80 0.68 12.55
CA ALA A 223 21.81 -0.33 12.21
C ALA A 223 21.15 -1.55 11.53
N ARG A 224 19.98 -1.98 12.02
CA ARG A 224 19.20 -3.05 11.41
C ARG A 224 18.77 -2.64 10.00
N ALA A 225 18.15 -1.47 9.81
CA ALA A 225 17.77 -0.95 8.49
C ALA A 225 18.97 -0.84 7.51
N ALA A 226 20.12 -0.37 7.97
CA ALA A 226 21.33 -0.30 7.14
C ALA A 226 21.80 -1.70 6.69
N SER A 227 21.74 -2.70 7.59
CA SER A 227 22.06 -4.09 7.24
C SER A 227 21.09 -4.68 6.21
N PHE A 228 19.83 -4.25 6.24
CA PHE A 228 18.81 -4.62 5.24
C PHE A 228 19.16 -4.05 3.87
N GLN A 229 19.46 -2.75 3.79
CA GLN A 229 19.83 -2.08 2.54
C GLN A 229 21.09 -2.69 1.92
N GLU A 230 22.08 -3.05 2.73
CA GLU A 230 23.29 -3.74 2.25
C GLU A 230 22.95 -5.08 1.60
N ARG A 231 22.19 -5.94 2.28
CA ARG A 231 21.77 -7.25 1.74
C ARG A 231 20.98 -7.10 0.43
N HIS A 232 20.05 -6.15 0.37
CA HIS A 232 19.28 -5.88 -0.84
C HIS A 232 20.18 -5.48 -2.01
N ARG A 233 21.10 -4.55 -1.78
CA ARG A 233 22.04 -4.08 -2.80
C ARG A 233 22.93 -5.21 -3.32
N GLN A 234 23.43 -6.08 -2.43
CA GLN A 234 24.23 -7.24 -2.84
C GLN A 234 23.40 -8.25 -3.66
N ALA A 235 22.13 -8.48 -3.29
CA ALA A 235 21.24 -9.36 -4.06
C ALA A 235 20.92 -8.82 -5.46
N ALA A 236 20.74 -7.50 -5.59
CA ALA A 236 20.54 -6.84 -6.89
C ALA A 236 21.79 -6.93 -7.77
N LEU A 237 22.98 -6.66 -7.20
CA LEU A 237 24.28 -6.72 -7.90
C LEU A 237 24.68 -8.13 -8.34
N ALA A 238 24.27 -9.16 -7.59
CA ALA A 238 24.56 -10.56 -7.89
C ALA A 238 23.83 -11.10 -9.14
N GLY A 239 23.08 -10.25 -9.86
CA GLY A 239 22.47 -10.63 -11.13
C GLY A 239 21.56 -11.83 -10.99
N ALA A 240 20.77 -11.89 -9.91
CA ALA A 240 19.76 -12.93 -9.77
C ALA A 240 18.62 -12.67 -10.77
N THR A 241 18.87 -12.88 -12.06
CA THR A 241 18.13 -12.31 -13.20
C THR A 241 17.10 -13.24 -13.83
N ASP A 242 16.75 -14.37 -13.23
CA ASP A 242 15.78 -15.32 -13.84
C ASP A 242 14.53 -15.60 -13.00
N ALA A 243 14.44 -15.11 -11.77
CA ALA A 243 13.22 -15.25 -10.99
C ALA A 243 12.28 -14.07 -11.30
N GLN A 244 11.19 -14.37 -12.02
CA GLN A 244 10.06 -13.45 -12.17
C GLN A 244 9.62 -12.94 -10.79
N PRO A 245 9.15 -11.67 -10.67
CA PRO A 245 8.54 -11.18 -9.44
C PRO A 245 7.52 -12.22 -8.97
N HIS A 246 7.69 -12.73 -7.75
CA HIS A 246 6.82 -13.78 -7.28
C HIS A 246 5.46 -13.16 -7.01
N ASP A 247 4.40 -13.70 -7.61
CA ASP A 247 3.02 -13.24 -7.46
C ASP A 247 2.52 -13.61 -6.06
N TYR A 248 3.02 -12.93 -5.03
CA TYR A 248 2.86 -13.24 -3.61
C TYR A 248 1.40 -13.15 -3.14
N GLY A 249 0.64 -12.25 -3.77
CA GLY A 249 -0.80 -12.19 -3.58
C GLY A 249 -1.51 -13.41 -4.17
N VAL A 250 -0.97 -14.08 -5.20
CA VAL A 250 -1.72 -15.16 -5.87
C VAL A 250 -2.05 -16.34 -4.98
N PRO A 251 -1.16 -16.95 -4.17
CA PRO A 251 -1.56 -18.04 -3.29
C PRO A 251 -2.70 -17.65 -2.35
N TYR A 252 -2.61 -16.46 -1.75
CA TYR A 252 -3.66 -15.94 -0.87
C TYR A 252 -4.94 -15.61 -1.64
N CYS A 253 -4.88 -14.79 -2.68
CA CYS A 253 -6.01 -14.38 -3.51
C CYS A 253 -6.68 -15.59 -4.16
N ARG A 254 -5.91 -16.61 -4.54
CA ARG A 254 -6.39 -17.92 -5.03
C ARG A 254 -7.13 -18.67 -3.92
N ALA A 255 -6.56 -18.77 -2.73
CA ALA A 255 -7.22 -19.42 -1.59
C ALA A 255 -8.52 -18.68 -1.16
N TYR A 256 -8.49 -17.35 -1.13
CA TYR A 256 -9.63 -16.52 -0.79
C TYR A 256 -10.72 -16.58 -1.87
N LEU A 257 -10.36 -16.45 -3.16
CA LEU A 257 -11.28 -16.62 -4.27
C LEU A 257 -11.90 -18.02 -4.26
N ARG A 258 -11.13 -19.06 -3.94
CA ARG A 258 -11.63 -20.43 -3.77
C ARG A 258 -12.67 -20.51 -2.65
N GLN A 259 -12.42 -19.86 -1.52
CA GLN A 259 -13.38 -19.80 -0.41
C GLN A 259 -14.66 -19.05 -0.81
N LEU A 260 -14.54 -17.93 -1.52
CA LEU A 260 -15.69 -17.18 -2.04
C LEU A 260 -16.50 -18.02 -3.03
N CYS A 261 -15.86 -18.63 -4.03
CA CYS A 261 -16.51 -19.49 -5.00
C CYS A 261 -17.18 -20.71 -4.35
N LYS A 262 -16.60 -21.27 -3.29
CA LYS A 262 -17.23 -22.34 -2.50
C LYS A 262 -18.54 -21.89 -1.88
N GLY A 263 -18.63 -20.64 -1.41
CA GLY A 263 -19.86 -20.05 -0.90
C GLY A 263 -20.86 -19.64 -1.98
N TRP A 264 -20.38 -19.13 -3.12
CA TRP A 264 -21.22 -18.63 -4.21
C TRP A 264 -21.85 -19.71 -5.08
N ILE A 265 -21.28 -20.92 -5.11
CA ILE A 265 -21.77 -22.04 -5.92
C ILE A 265 -22.13 -23.22 -4.99
N PRO A 266 -23.32 -23.20 -4.35
CA PRO A 266 -23.73 -24.23 -3.40
C PRO A 266 -23.70 -25.63 -4.02
N GLY A 267 -23.16 -26.60 -3.28
CA GLY A 267 -23.11 -28.00 -3.69
C GLY A 267 -21.99 -28.35 -4.68
N LEU A 268 -21.27 -27.35 -5.23
CA LEU A 268 -20.21 -27.62 -6.20
C LEU A 268 -19.03 -28.37 -5.55
N ALA A 269 -18.61 -27.97 -4.35
CA ALA A 269 -17.51 -28.62 -3.67
C ALA A 269 -17.85 -30.09 -3.40
N GLU A 270 -19.01 -30.36 -2.80
CA GLU A 270 -19.50 -31.71 -2.51
C GLU A 270 -19.64 -32.55 -3.79
N ALA A 271 -20.20 -31.96 -4.86
CA ALA A 271 -20.37 -32.61 -6.15
C ALA A 271 -19.04 -32.98 -6.83
N SER A 272 -18.00 -32.16 -6.64
CA SER A 272 -16.65 -32.39 -7.13
C SER A 272 -16.00 -33.55 -6.37
N GLU A 273 -16.03 -33.50 -5.03
CA GLU A 273 -15.50 -34.56 -4.17
C GLU A 273 -16.15 -35.92 -4.47
N GLN A 274 -17.48 -35.95 -4.63
CA GLN A 274 -18.23 -37.18 -4.97
C GLN A 274 -17.83 -37.80 -6.31
N ARG A 275 -17.27 -37.00 -7.22
CA ARG A 275 -16.81 -37.44 -8.54
C ARG A 275 -15.31 -37.70 -8.58
N GLY A 276 -14.63 -37.67 -7.44
CA GLY A 276 -13.23 -38.02 -7.31
C GLY A 276 -12.24 -36.93 -7.75
N LEU A 277 -12.69 -35.68 -7.87
CA LEU A 277 -11.82 -34.53 -8.10
C LEU A 277 -11.93 -33.59 -6.89
N PRO A 278 -10.88 -33.47 -6.05
CA PRO A 278 -10.90 -32.55 -4.93
C PRO A 278 -11.26 -31.13 -5.38
N TYR A 279 -12.12 -30.44 -4.62
CA TYR A 279 -12.59 -29.10 -5.02
C TYR A 279 -11.43 -28.11 -5.19
N ALA A 280 -10.38 -28.26 -4.36
CA ALA A 280 -9.15 -27.50 -4.49
C ALA A 280 -8.52 -27.65 -5.87
N ASP A 281 -8.39 -28.88 -6.35
CA ASP A 281 -7.78 -29.20 -7.65
C ASP A 281 -8.66 -28.75 -8.80
N LEU A 282 -9.99 -28.95 -8.71
CA LEU A 282 -10.93 -28.44 -9.71
C LEU A 282 -10.81 -26.91 -9.86
N PHE A 283 -10.75 -26.21 -8.73
CA PHE A 283 -10.62 -24.76 -8.70
C PHE A 283 -9.28 -24.32 -9.32
N ASP A 284 -8.18 -24.99 -8.96
CA ASP A 284 -6.85 -24.64 -9.47
C ASP A 284 -6.76 -24.89 -10.99
N GLN A 285 -7.32 -25.99 -11.49
CA GLN A 285 -7.43 -26.26 -12.91
C GLN A 285 -8.29 -25.23 -13.66
N TRP A 286 -9.35 -24.71 -13.03
CA TRP A 286 -10.16 -23.63 -13.61
C TRP A 286 -9.37 -22.32 -13.70
N VAL A 287 -8.64 -21.93 -12.65
CA VAL A 287 -7.81 -20.71 -12.70
C VAL A 287 -6.78 -20.80 -13.82
N ASP A 288 -6.16 -21.96 -13.99
CA ASP A 288 -5.16 -22.17 -15.03
C ASP A 288 -5.79 -22.18 -16.45
N ASP A 289 -7.01 -22.70 -16.60
CA ASP A 289 -7.80 -22.61 -17.83
C ASP A 289 -8.14 -21.16 -18.21
N VAL A 290 -8.57 -20.35 -17.24
CA VAL A 290 -8.86 -18.91 -17.47
C VAL A 290 -7.60 -18.19 -17.96
N ARG A 291 -6.45 -18.47 -17.32
CA ARG A 291 -5.14 -17.92 -17.72
C ARG A 291 -4.74 -18.37 -19.12
N ALA A 292 -4.92 -19.65 -19.46
CA ALA A 292 -4.63 -20.19 -20.79
C ALA A 292 -5.52 -19.56 -21.88
N ARG A 293 -6.75 -19.17 -21.55
CA ARG A 293 -7.65 -18.40 -22.44
C ARG A 293 -7.27 -16.91 -22.56
N GLY A 294 -6.23 -16.44 -21.86
CA GLY A 294 -5.80 -15.04 -21.87
C GLY A 294 -6.84 -14.10 -21.23
N LYS A 295 -7.66 -14.61 -20.32
CA LYS A 295 -8.72 -13.83 -19.65
C LYS A 295 -8.35 -13.51 -18.21
N ARG A 296 -8.92 -12.43 -17.67
CA ARG A 296 -8.85 -12.12 -16.23
C ARG A 296 -10.12 -12.56 -15.50
N ILE A 297 -9.98 -12.95 -14.24
CA ILE A 297 -11.11 -13.27 -13.37
C ILE A 297 -11.63 -11.98 -12.74
N VAL A 298 -12.94 -11.74 -12.82
CA VAL A 298 -13.64 -10.69 -12.07
C VAL A 298 -14.72 -11.32 -11.20
N LEU A 299 -15.05 -10.69 -10.07
CA LEU A 299 -16.12 -11.20 -9.21
C LEU A 299 -17.47 -11.01 -9.90
N ASN A 300 -17.69 -9.84 -10.52
CA ASN A 300 -18.86 -9.53 -11.33
C ASN A 300 -18.47 -8.77 -12.62
N LEU A 301 -19.07 -9.14 -13.76
CA LEU A 301 -18.86 -8.44 -15.04
C LEU A 301 -19.47 -7.03 -15.07
N ASP A 302 -20.39 -6.71 -14.15
CA ASP A 302 -20.96 -5.38 -14.02
C ASP A 302 -20.02 -4.38 -13.32
N GLU A 303 -18.94 -4.87 -12.70
CA GLU A 303 -17.90 -4.03 -12.09
C GLU A 303 -16.89 -3.48 -13.11
N ILE A 304 -16.96 -3.93 -14.36
CA ILE A 304 -16.03 -3.53 -15.43
C ILE A 304 -16.74 -2.91 -16.64
N PRO A 305 -16.11 -1.96 -17.34
CA PRO A 305 -16.68 -1.34 -18.54
C PRO A 305 -17.07 -2.38 -19.61
N PRO A 306 -18.16 -2.18 -20.38
CA PRO A 306 -18.55 -3.10 -21.44
C PRO A 306 -17.45 -3.42 -22.46
N ALA A 307 -16.55 -2.46 -22.73
CA ALA A 307 -15.41 -2.63 -23.63
C ALA A 307 -14.38 -3.65 -23.11
N GLU A 308 -14.29 -3.87 -21.80
CA GLU A 308 -13.32 -4.78 -21.17
C GLU A 308 -13.88 -6.20 -20.95
N ARG A 309 -15.21 -6.37 -21.04
CA ARG A 309 -15.90 -7.65 -20.82
C ARG A 309 -15.40 -8.81 -21.69
N PRO A 310 -15.02 -8.63 -22.97
CA PRO A 310 -14.48 -9.73 -23.78
C PRO A 310 -13.21 -10.38 -23.21
N GLY A 311 -12.40 -9.62 -22.47
CA GLY A 311 -11.16 -10.07 -21.84
C GLY A 311 -11.33 -10.61 -20.41
N ALA A 312 -12.56 -10.74 -19.91
CA ALA A 312 -12.82 -11.14 -18.53
C ALA A 312 -13.84 -12.28 -18.41
N VAL A 313 -13.84 -12.96 -17.26
CA VAL A 313 -14.84 -13.95 -16.87
C VAL A 313 -15.38 -13.66 -15.48
N SER A 314 -16.68 -13.88 -15.26
CA SER A 314 -17.25 -13.85 -13.91
C SER A 314 -16.87 -15.14 -13.18
N ALA A 315 -16.21 -15.00 -12.02
CA ALA A 315 -15.75 -16.11 -11.19
C ALA A 315 -16.84 -17.18 -10.95
N PRO A 316 -18.03 -16.86 -10.38
CA PRO A 316 -19.03 -17.89 -10.11
C PRO A 316 -19.62 -18.52 -11.37
N GLN A 317 -19.81 -17.75 -12.44
CA GLN A 317 -20.46 -18.24 -13.67
C GLN A 317 -19.54 -19.15 -14.49
N ASP A 318 -18.29 -18.71 -14.68
CA ASP A 318 -17.32 -19.42 -15.51
C ASP A 318 -16.78 -20.66 -14.79
N LEU A 319 -16.55 -20.61 -13.47
CA LEU A 319 -16.18 -21.80 -12.68
C LEU A 319 -17.29 -22.86 -12.72
N LEU A 320 -18.56 -22.47 -12.60
CA LEU A 320 -19.67 -23.43 -12.69
C LEU A 320 -19.77 -24.06 -14.09
N ALA A 321 -19.55 -23.27 -15.15
CA ALA A 321 -19.53 -23.76 -16.51
C ALA A 321 -18.38 -24.77 -16.73
N TYR A 322 -17.18 -24.42 -16.27
CA TYR A 322 -16.00 -25.28 -16.30
C TYR A 322 -16.23 -26.59 -15.55
N ALA A 323 -16.76 -26.50 -14.32
CA ALA A 323 -17.08 -27.68 -13.51
C ALA A 323 -18.10 -28.60 -14.19
N LYS A 324 -19.14 -28.05 -14.83
CA LYS A 324 -20.13 -28.83 -15.58
C LYS A 324 -19.54 -29.55 -16.79
N GLU A 325 -18.39 -29.14 -17.28
CA GLU A 325 -17.68 -29.83 -18.36
C GLU A 325 -16.75 -30.91 -17.78
N LYS A 326 -15.97 -30.57 -16.75
CA LYS A 326 -14.97 -31.46 -16.15
C LYS A 326 -15.54 -32.58 -15.28
N LEU A 327 -16.70 -32.36 -14.66
CA LEU A 327 -17.35 -33.29 -13.75
C LEU A 327 -18.44 -34.14 -14.43
N ARG A 328 -18.45 -34.21 -15.76
CA ARG A 328 -19.36 -35.08 -16.53
C ARG A 328 -18.95 -36.53 -16.48
#